data_AF-A0A1Q3ARU3-F1
#
_entry.id   AF-A0A1Q3ARU3-F1
#
_cell.length_a   1.000
_cell.length_b   1.000
_cell.length_c   1.000
_cell.angle_alpha   90.00
_cell.angle_beta   90.00
_cell.angle_gamma   90.00
#
_symmetry.space_group_name_H-M   'P 1'
#
loop_
_entity.id
_entity.type
_entity.pdbx_description
1 polymer ?
#
loop_
_entity_poly.entity_id
_entity_poly.type
_entity_poly.pdbx_seq_one_letter_code
_entity_poly.pdbx_strand_id
1 'polypeptide(L)'
;MERMEEDPSENERGMWKLSVDGLSCITGSGAGLVLTSPYGWTLKYALSFRFKATNNEAEWEALIAGLMIAKHLDVRKIEASSDSQLVVGLENGEYEAREDSMAKYLSHFQSMKSAFEFLRVLKVPRAENA
;
A
#
# COMPACT_ATOMS: atom_id res chain seq x y z
N MET A 1 -27.67 5.58 23.04
CA MET A 1 -27.08 6.53 22.07
C MET A 1 -26.82 5.72 20.82
N GLU A 2 -27.78 5.71 19.90
CA GLU A 2 -27.66 4.99 18.63
C GLU A 2 -26.53 5.64 17.83
N ARG A 3 -25.54 4.84 17.44
CA ARG A 3 -24.52 5.26 16.49
C ARG A 3 -25.23 5.46 15.16
N MET A 4 -25.33 6.71 14.69
CA MET A 4 -25.62 6.98 13.30
C MET A 4 -24.46 6.38 12.50
N GLU A 5 -24.70 5.26 11.82
CA GLU A 5 -23.85 4.82 10.73
C GLU A 5 -24.10 5.82 9.59
N GLU A 6 -23.15 6.74 9.38
CA GLU A 6 -23.14 7.59 8.20
C GLU A 6 -23.05 6.68 6.97
N ASP A 7 -23.99 6.83 6.02
CA ASP A 7 -23.92 6.14 4.73
C ASP A 7 -22.60 6.54 4.06
N PRO A 8 -21.70 5.59 3.72
CA PRO A 8 -20.43 5.90 3.10
C PRO A 8 -20.65 6.77 1.86
N SER A 9 -19.82 7.81 1.74
CA SER A 9 -19.85 8.71 0.59
C SER A 9 -19.73 7.91 -0.73
N GLU A 10 -20.22 8.45 -1.85
CA GLU A 10 -20.15 7.76 -3.16
C GLU A 10 -18.72 7.32 -3.55
N ASN A 11 -17.71 7.98 -3.01
CA ASN A 11 -16.31 7.63 -3.19
C ASN A 11 -15.89 6.38 -2.37
N GLU A 12 -16.54 6.12 -1.24
CA GLU A 12 -16.26 4.97 -0.36
C GLU A 12 -17.02 3.72 -0.79
N ARG A 13 -18.12 3.86 -1.54
CA ARG A 13 -18.81 2.72 -2.14
C ARG A 13 -17.90 1.96 -3.10
N GLY A 14 -17.69 0.69 -2.80
CA GLY A 14 -16.83 -0.21 -3.59
C GLY A 14 -15.33 -0.04 -3.33
N MET A 15 -14.93 0.74 -2.32
CA MET A 15 -13.53 0.96 -1.97
C MET A 15 -12.91 -0.29 -1.34
N TRP A 16 -11.76 -0.71 -1.86
CA TRP A 16 -10.92 -1.72 -1.24
C TRP A 16 -9.90 -1.08 -0.30
N LYS A 17 -9.58 -1.77 0.79
CA LYS A 17 -8.53 -1.34 1.72
C LYS A 17 -7.34 -2.28 1.63
N LEU A 18 -6.15 -1.73 1.48
CA LEU A 18 -4.90 -2.47 1.39
C LEU A 18 -3.97 -2.00 2.50
N SER A 19 -3.61 -2.88 3.43
CA SER A 19 -2.55 -2.62 4.43
C SER A 19 -1.29 -3.34 4.01
N VAL A 20 -0.14 -2.67 4.07
CA VAL A 20 1.17 -3.22 3.68
C VAL A 20 2.24 -2.92 4.72
N ASP A 21 3.10 -3.88 5.01
CA ASP A 21 4.30 -3.72 5.86
C ASP A 21 5.47 -4.44 5.19
N GLY A 22 6.54 -3.70 4.92
CA GLY A 22 7.79 -4.23 4.42
C GLY A 22 8.73 -4.59 5.56
N LEU A 23 9.40 -5.74 5.46
CA LEU A 23 10.42 -6.12 6.42
C LEU A 23 11.70 -6.56 5.72
N SER A 24 12.84 -6.05 6.21
CA SER A 24 14.14 -6.58 5.85
C SER A 24 14.95 -6.93 7.10
N CYS A 25 15.66 -8.05 7.02
CA CYS A 25 16.56 -8.54 8.05
C CYS A 25 17.81 -9.17 7.42
N ILE A 26 18.75 -9.61 8.26
CA ILE A 26 20.02 -10.16 7.77
C ILE A 26 19.83 -11.41 6.90
N THR A 27 18.77 -12.19 7.16
CA THR A 27 18.46 -13.44 6.47
C THR A 27 17.62 -13.26 5.21
N GLY A 28 17.08 -12.06 4.96
CA GLY A 28 16.28 -11.78 3.76
C GLY A 28 15.33 -10.61 3.95
N SER A 29 14.50 -10.37 2.93
CA SER A 29 13.44 -9.37 2.97
C SER A 29 12.11 -9.97 2.50
N GLY A 30 11.03 -9.28 2.83
CA GLY A 30 9.68 -9.70 2.49
C GLY A 30 8.67 -8.61 2.75
N ALA A 31 7.41 -8.96 2.53
CA ALA A 31 6.27 -8.08 2.70
C ALA A 31 5.09 -8.83 3.30
N GLY A 32 4.40 -8.20 4.25
CA GLY A 32 3.05 -8.55 4.66
C GLY A 32 2.05 -7.65 3.95
N LEU A 33 0.92 -8.22 3.52
CA LEU A 33 -0.17 -7.42 2.98
C LEU A 33 -1.54 -8.02 3.33
N VAL A 34 -2.50 -7.14 3.59
CA VAL A 34 -3.89 -7.46 3.88
C VAL A 34 -4.77 -6.65 2.94
N LEU A 35 -5.50 -7.34 2.07
CA LEU A 35 -6.44 -6.73 1.13
C LEU A 35 -7.87 -7.05 1.56
N THR A 36 -8.63 -6.02 1.90
CA THR A 36 -10.00 -6.10 2.39
C THR A 36 -10.97 -5.58 1.34
N SER A 37 -11.96 -6.40 1.01
CA SER A 37 -13.00 -6.03 0.06
C SER A 37 -14.03 -5.07 0.68
N PRO A 38 -14.79 -4.33 -0.13
CA PRO A 38 -15.90 -3.50 0.37
C PRO A 38 -17.00 -4.33 1.05
N TYR A 39 -16.99 -5.65 0.89
CA TYR A 39 -17.95 -6.58 1.50
C TYR A 39 -17.40 -7.20 2.80
N GLY A 40 -16.22 -6.78 3.27
CA GLY A 40 -15.65 -7.17 4.55
C GLY A 40 -14.84 -8.47 4.58
N TRP A 41 -14.72 -9.17 3.45
CA TRP A 41 -13.80 -10.32 3.38
C TRP A 41 -12.37 -9.87 3.14
N THR A 42 -11.40 -10.66 3.61
CA THR A 42 -9.98 -10.31 3.59
C THR A 42 -9.12 -11.38 2.92
N LEU A 43 -8.09 -10.94 2.21
CA LEU A 43 -7.00 -11.78 1.71
C LEU A 43 -5.71 -11.33 2.38
N LYS A 44 -4.98 -12.29 2.96
CA LYS A 44 -3.71 -12.05 3.63
C LYS A 44 -2.60 -12.74 2.87
N TYR A 45 -1.55 -12.01 2.55
CA TYR A 45 -0.37 -12.58 1.89
C TYR A 45 0.90 -12.23 2.67
N ALA A 46 1.81 -13.19 2.68
CA ALA A 46 3.18 -13.03 3.14
C ALA A 46 4.09 -13.38 1.96
N LEU A 47 4.90 -12.42 1.53
CA LEU A 47 5.81 -12.54 0.41
C LEU A 47 7.25 -12.58 0.91
N SER A 48 8.04 -13.50 0.39
CA SER A 48 9.49 -13.54 0.61
C SER A 48 10.20 -13.11 -0.67
N PHE A 49 11.04 -12.10 -0.58
CA PHE A 49 11.83 -11.63 -1.72
C PHE A 49 13.10 -12.48 -1.88
N ARG A 50 13.43 -12.81 -3.13
CA ARG A 50 14.67 -13.55 -3.46
C ARG A 50 15.90 -12.64 -3.59
N PHE A 51 15.71 -11.36 -3.36
CA PHE A 51 16.75 -10.34 -3.33
C PHE A 51 16.80 -9.72 -1.94
N LYS A 52 17.95 -9.15 -1.59
CA LYS A 52 18.07 -8.37 -0.36
C LYS A 52 17.59 -6.95 -0.64
N ALA A 53 16.72 -6.45 0.22
CA ALA A 53 16.25 -5.06 0.20
C ALA A 53 16.70 -4.36 1.48
N THR A 54 16.80 -3.04 1.48
CA THR A 54 16.76 -2.24 2.71
C THR A 54 15.34 -2.22 3.27
N ASN A 55 15.14 -1.71 4.49
CA ASN A 55 13.79 -1.56 5.04
C ASN A 55 12.92 -0.68 4.14
N ASN A 56 13.44 0.47 3.69
CA ASN A 56 12.70 1.39 2.82
C ASN A 56 12.32 0.76 1.47
N GLU A 57 13.24 -0.02 0.89
CA GLU A 57 12.97 -0.77 -0.34
C GLU A 57 11.91 -1.85 -0.08
N ALA A 58 11.99 -2.58 1.03
CA ALA A 58 10.99 -3.59 1.38
C ALA A 58 9.57 -2.99 1.53
N GLU A 59 9.44 -1.78 2.09
CA GLU A 59 8.16 -1.06 2.17
C GLU A 59 7.60 -0.69 0.79
N TRP A 60 8.45 -0.20 -0.11
CA TRP A 60 8.06 0.09 -1.49
C TRP A 60 7.64 -1.17 -2.24
N GLU A 61 8.40 -2.26 -2.10
CA GLU A 61 8.09 -3.55 -2.68
C GLU A 61 6.77 -4.11 -2.13
N ALA A 62 6.49 -3.93 -0.83
CA ALA A 62 5.23 -4.33 -0.22
C ALA A 62 4.04 -3.58 -0.85
N LEU A 63 4.14 -2.25 -0.97
CA LEU A 63 3.11 -1.43 -1.59
C LEU A 63 2.88 -1.81 -3.06
N ILE A 64 3.95 -1.92 -3.84
CA ILE A 64 3.87 -2.27 -5.26
C ILE A 64 3.27 -3.66 -5.45
N ALA A 65 3.73 -4.66 -4.69
CA ALA A 65 3.18 -6.01 -4.76
C ALA A 65 1.69 -6.04 -4.40
N GLY A 66 1.28 -5.34 -3.35
CA GLY A 66 -0.13 -5.21 -2.96
C GLY A 66 -0.99 -4.59 -4.07
N LEU A 67 -0.51 -3.53 -4.70
CA LEU A 67 -1.20 -2.89 -5.83
C LEU A 67 -1.23 -3.75 -7.09
N MET A 68 -0.18 -4.53 -7.35
CA MET A 68 -0.16 -5.48 -8.47
C MET A 68 -1.21 -6.57 -8.27
N ILE A 69 -1.34 -7.11 -7.05
CA ILE A 69 -2.37 -8.09 -6.70
C ILE A 69 -3.76 -7.47 -6.88
N ALA A 70 -3.98 -6.26 -6.34
CA ALA A 70 -5.26 -5.57 -6.47
C ALA A 70 -5.65 -5.34 -7.94
N LYS A 71 -4.69 -4.90 -8.76
CA LYS A 71 -4.89 -4.76 -10.21
C LYS A 71 -5.27 -6.08 -10.87
N HIS A 72 -4.63 -7.19 -10.49
CA HIS A 72 -4.93 -8.51 -11.03
C HIS A 72 -6.32 -9.04 -10.62
N LEU A 73 -6.86 -8.53 -9.52
CA LEU A 73 -8.22 -8.78 -9.05
C LEU A 73 -9.26 -7.78 -9.61
N ASP A 74 -8.88 -7.00 -10.62
CA ASP A 74 -9.72 -5.96 -11.24
C ASP A 74 -10.26 -4.91 -10.26
N VAL A 75 -9.52 -4.65 -9.18
CA VAL A 75 -9.86 -3.58 -8.23
C VAL A 75 -9.68 -2.22 -8.89
N ARG A 76 -10.74 -1.41 -8.90
CA ARG A 76 -10.76 -0.07 -9.52
C ARG A 76 -10.54 1.07 -8.52
N LYS A 77 -11.02 0.91 -7.29
CA LYS A 77 -10.93 1.90 -6.21
C LYS A 77 -10.23 1.29 -5.01
N ILE A 78 -9.11 1.86 -4.61
CA ILE A 78 -8.31 1.34 -3.51
C ILE A 78 -7.72 2.45 -2.63
N GLU A 79 -7.71 2.18 -1.34
CA GLU A 79 -7.00 2.93 -0.32
C GLU A 79 -5.90 2.04 0.25
N ALA A 80 -4.65 2.46 0.09
CA ALA A 80 -3.51 1.78 0.67
C ALA A 80 -3.10 2.46 1.98
N SER A 81 -2.71 1.67 2.98
CA SER A 81 -2.20 2.12 4.27
C SER A 81 -0.77 1.60 4.43
N SER A 82 0.14 2.51 4.80
CA SER A 82 1.53 2.18 5.13
C SER A 82 1.94 2.98 6.37
N ASP A 83 2.76 2.37 7.22
CA ASP A 83 3.41 3.04 8.35
C ASP A 83 4.73 3.72 7.95
N SER A 84 5.20 3.47 6.72
CA SER A 84 6.43 4.06 6.19
C SER A 84 6.24 5.54 5.86
N GLN A 85 6.85 6.39 6.70
CA GLN A 85 6.88 7.82 6.48
C GLN A 85 7.52 8.20 5.15
N LEU A 86 8.55 7.47 4.71
CA LEU A 86 9.25 7.75 3.46
C LEU A 86 8.34 7.49 2.25
N VAL A 87 7.62 6.37 2.23
CA VAL A 87 6.71 6.02 1.13
C VAL A 87 5.63 7.08 0.98
N VAL A 88 4.96 7.43 2.07
CA VAL A 88 3.88 8.45 2.05
C VAL A 88 4.43 9.83 1.71
N GLY A 89 5.56 10.24 2.28
CA GLY A 89 6.10 11.57 2.03
C GLY A 89 6.64 11.75 0.60
N LEU A 90 7.22 10.72 -0.02
CA LEU A 90 7.58 10.76 -1.44
C LEU A 90 6.34 10.78 -2.35
N GLU A 91 5.28 10.08 -1.96
CA GLU A 91 4.03 10.05 -2.71
C GLU A 91 3.32 11.40 -2.72
N ASN A 92 3.26 12.06 -1.55
CA ASN A 92 2.71 13.39 -1.37
C ASN A 92 3.59 14.51 -1.95
N GLY A 93 4.83 14.21 -2.37
CA GLY A 93 5.80 15.20 -2.81
C GLY A 93 6.40 16.04 -1.67
N GLU A 94 6.27 15.59 -0.42
CA GLU A 94 6.88 16.20 0.76
C GLU A 94 8.40 15.94 0.81
N TYR A 95 8.85 14.84 0.17
CA TYR A 95 10.25 14.45 0.07
C TYR A 95 10.71 14.40 -1.39
N GLU A 96 12.00 14.64 -1.59
CA GLU A 96 12.67 14.43 -2.87
C GLU A 96 13.31 13.03 -2.90
N ALA A 97 13.09 12.30 -3.99
CA ALA A 97 13.76 11.03 -4.24
C ALA A 97 15.22 11.26 -4.65
N ARG A 98 16.12 11.36 -3.66
CA ARG A 98 17.54 11.65 -3.90
C ARG A 98 18.34 10.47 -4.43
N GLU A 99 17.93 9.25 -4.08
CA GLU A 99 18.56 8.03 -4.57
C GLU A 99 17.88 7.55 -5.85
N ASP A 100 18.67 7.11 -6.83
CA ASP A 100 18.17 6.58 -8.11
C ASP A 100 17.18 5.42 -7.91
N SER A 101 17.36 4.62 -6.87
CA SER A 101 16.45 3.54 -6.47
C SER A 101 15.07 4.08 -6.09
N MET A 102 15.02 5.08 -5.20
CA MET A 102 13.77 5.70 -4.75
C MET A 102 13.05 6.42 -5.90
N ALA A 103 13.80 7.05 -6.81
CA ALA A 103 13.22 7.69 -7.99
C ALA A 103 12.56 6.65 -8.93
N LYS A 104 13.16 5.47 -9.07
CA LYS A 104 12.57 4.35 -9.84
C LYS A 104 11.31 3.82 -9.18
N TYR A 105 11.30 3.64 -7.85
CA TYR A 105 10.10 3.22 -7.13
C TYR A 105 8.96 4.21 -7.27
N LEU A 106 9.23 5.50 -7.05
CA LEU A 106 8.23 6.55 -7.21
C LEU A 106 7.70 6.59 -8.65
N SER A 107 8.57 6.54 -9.65
CA SER A 107 8.15 6.51 -11.07
C SER A 107 7.29 5.29 -11.39
N HIS A 108 7.66 4.11 -10.90
CA HIS A 108 6.89 2.88 -11.09
C HIS A 108 5.52 2.99 -10.44
N PHE A 109 5.45 3.43 -9.18
CA PHE A 109 4.20 3.64 -8.46
C PHE A 109 3.29 4.67 -9.18
N GLN A 110 3.83 5.80 -9.64
CA GLN A 110 3.07 6.79 -10.40
C GLN A 110 2.51 6.18 -11.70
N SER A 111 3.27 5.32 -12.39
CA SER A 111 2.76 4.62 -13.58
C SER A 111 1.58 3.69 -13.26
N MET A 112 1.59 3.07 -12.08
CA MET A 112 0.52 2.17 -11.62
C MET A 112 -0.78 2.90 -11.28
N LYS A 113 -0.73 4.18 -10.86
CA LYS A 113 -1.93 4.96 -10.56
C LYS A 113 -2.94 4.95 -11.70
N SER A 114 -2.47 4.92 -12.94
CA SER A 114 -3.31 4.88 -14.14
C SER A 114 -4.19 3.62 -14.26
N ALA A 115 -3.89 2.55 -13.52
CA ALA A 115 -4.69 1.32 -13.51
C ALA A 115 -5.92 1.43 -12.61
N PHE A 116 -5.99 2.43 -11.72
CA PHE A 116 -7.06 2.62 -10.76
C PHE A 116 -7.86 3.88 -11.10
N GLU A 117 -9.18 3.82 -10.92
CA GLU A 117 -10.03 5.02 -10.96
C GLU A 117 -9.75 5.91 -9.74
N PHE A 118 -9.46 5.28 -8.61
CA PHE A 118 -9.09 5.94 -7.38
C PHE A 118 -8.02 5.13 -6.65
N LEU A 119 -6.90 5.78 -6.37
CA LEU A 119 -5.82 5.26 -5.53
C LEU A 119 -5.35 6.38 -4.62
N ARG A 120 -5.38 6.15 -3.31
CA ARG A 120 -4.70 7.00 -2.31
C ARG A 120 -3.86 6.16 -1.38
N VAL A 121 -2.78 6.74 -0.86
CA VAL A 121 -1.94 6.13 0.16
C VAL A 121 -2.08 6.96 1.44
N LEU A 122 -2.39 6.30 2.55
CA LEU A 122 -2.55 6.92 3.85
C LEU A 122 -1.43 6.48 4.78
N LYS A 123 -0.90 7.43 5.54
CA LYS A 123 -0.03 7.11 6.67
C LYS A 123 -0.87 6.62 7.83
N VAL A 124 -0.51 5.47 8.37
CA VAL A 124 -1.10 4.93 9.61
C VAL A 124 0.00 4.69 10.65
N PRO A 125 -0.29 4.79 11.96
CA PRO A 125 0.64 4.33 12.99
C PRO A 125 0.93 2.83 12.81
N ARG A 126 2.17 2.40 13.09
CA ARG A 126 2.57 0.98 13.00
C ARG A 126 1.68 0.03 13.80
N ALA A 127 1.15 0.49 14.94
CA ALA A 127 0.22 -0.30 15.77
C ALA A 127 -1.13 -0.57 15.09
N GLU A 128 -1.50 0.25 14.10
CA GLU A 128 -2.75 0.16 13.33
C GLU A 128 -2.55 -0.50 11.96
N ASN A 129 -1.30 -0.74 11.55
CA ASN A 129 -0.93 -1.40 10.30
C ASN A 129 -0.81 -2.93 10.52
N ALA A 130 -1.93 -3.62 10.77
CA ALA A 130 -1.98 -5.05 11.12
C ALA A 130 -3.00 -5.86 10.31
#